data_AF-A0ABD5XFF7-F1
#
_entry.id   AF-A0ABD5XFF7-F1
#
_cell.length_a   1.000
_cell.length_b   1.000
_cell.length_c   1.000
_cell.angle_alpha   90.00
_cell.angle_beta   90.00
_cell.angle_gamma   90.00
#
_symmetry.space_group_name_H-M   'P 1'
#
loop_
_entity.id
_entity.type
_entity.pdbx_description
1 polymer ?
#
loop_
_entity_poly.entity_id
_entity_poly.type
_entity_poly.pdbx_seq_one_letter_code
_entity_poly.pdbx_strand_id
1 'polypeptide(L)'
;MSRRAYRGVALAALIFLVVQVGALALVPTFFEQGYQTVENPADPTNSLLYIGAIIVMTAFMLAAFKYDLDQLIRLVIVFTSGLLAWYVFAALIPNALVAVGLSAAVALALLVYPEWYVIDAAGTLMGAGAAALFGISFGLLPAIVLLSVLAIYDAISVYKTKHMLDLAEGVMDLRIPVVLIIPTTLSYSILDDEFARDTNEIGDGENATDEGEPAAAAGGDTETETTAVADTDTDTDTDESDSGDRDAFFIGLGDAVMPTVMVASSAFFSEAPSLGLGALPALNLPALLAMVGTFAGFAGLMWAVMKGRAHAGLPLLNGGAIGGYLVGAVVAGVPLVSALGLAPYL
;
A
#
# COMPACT_ATOMS: atom_id res chain seq x y z
N MET A 1 19.05 4.93 15.92
CA MET A 1 18.04 3.94 15.45
C MET A 1 18.06 2.75 16.40
N SER A 2 16.92 2.35 16.95
CA SER A 2 16.84 1.09 17.71
C SER A 2 17.04 -0.08 16.73
N ARG A 3 17.61 -1.21 17.19
CA ARG A 3 17.78 -2.41 16.35
C ARG A 3 16.45 -2.93 15.77
N ARG A 4 15.33 -2.58 16.42
CA ARG A 4 13.96 -2.93 16.03
C ARG A 4 13.51 -2.18 14.79
N ALA A 5 13.70 -0.85 14.75
CA ALA A 5 13.34 -0.04 13.58
C ALA A 5 14.11 -0.45 12.31
N TYR A 6 15.39 -0.83 12.43
CA TYR A 6 16.17 -1.28 11.28
C TYR A 6 15.62 -2.59 10.68
N ARG A 7 15.13 -3.51 11.54
CA ARG A 7 14.51 -4.76 11.08
C ARG A 7 13.21 -4.52 10.33
N GLY A 8 12.37 -3.61 10.83
CA GLY A 8 11.15 -3.22 10.12
C GLY A 8 11.46 -2.65 8.73
N VAL A 9 12.38 -1.70 8.65
CA VAL A 9 12.81 -1.12 7.36
C VAL A 9 13.39 -2.18 6.41
N ALA A 10 14.17 -3.13 6.94
CA ALA A 10 14.71 -4.22 6.14
C ALA A 10 13.62 -5.17 5.62
N LEU A 11 12.59 -5.47 6.43
CA LEU A 11 11.45 -6.28 6.01
C LEU A 11 10.63 -5.56 4.93
N ALA A 12 10.37 -4.26 5.10
CA ALA A 12 9.71 -3.43 4.08
C ALA A 12 10.48 -3.45 2.76
N ALA A 13 11.80 -3.25 2.82
CA ALA A 13 12.67 -3.31 1.66
C ALA A 13 12.66 -4.70 0.99
N LEU A 14 12.60 -5.78 1.78
CA LEU A 14 12.46 -7.14 1.26
C LEU A 14 11.13 -7.33 0.54
N ILE A 15 10.01 -6.86 1.10
CA ILE A 15 8.70 -6.94 0.44
C ILE A 15 8.74 -6.19 -0.89
N PHE A 16 9.27 -4.96 -0.93
CA PHE A 16 9.45 -4.19 -2.17
C PHE A 16 10.27 -4.97 -3.20
N LEU A 17 11.35 -5.62 -2.77
CA LEU A 17 12.20 -6.42 -3.66
C LEU A 17 11.44 -7.63 -4.20
N VAL A 18 10.71 -8.36 -3.35
CA VAL A 18 9.95 -9.54 -3.76
C VAL A 18 8.81 -9.16 -4.72
N VAL A 19 8.12 -8.03 -4.48
CA VAL A 19 7.11 -7.50 -5.41
C VAL A 19 7.75 -7.19 -6.78
N GLN A 20 8.90 -6.52 -6.81
CA GLN A 20 9.59 -6.18 -8.06
C GLN A 20 10.10 -7.40 -8.82
N VAL A 21 10.78 -8.31 -8.13
CA VAL A 21 11.31 -9.55 -8.72
C VAL A 21 10.17 -10.46 -9.17
N GLY A 22 9.11 -10.57 -8.37
CA GLY A 22 7.91 -11.33 -8.70
C GLY A 22 7.22 -10.78 -9.94
N ALA A 23 7.04 -9.46 -10.03
CA ALA A 23 6.45 -8.83 -11.21
C ALA A 23 7.29 -9.10 -12.47
N LEU A 24 8.62 -8.93 -12.39
CA LEU A 24 9.54 -9.20 -13.50
C LEU A 24 9.51 -10.67 -13.96
N ALA A 25 9.36 -11.60 -13.02
CA ALA A 25 9.24 -13.02 -13.34
C ALA A 25 7.92 -13.34 -14.05
N LEU A 26 6.84 -12.63 -13.71
CA LEU A 26 5.50 -12.86 -14.27
C LEU A 26 5.28 -12.21 -15.63
N VAL A 27 5.95 -11.10 -15.93
CA VAL A 27 5.78 -10.32 -17.18
C VAL A 27 5.76 -11.20 -18.45
N PRO A 28 6.76 -12.08 -18.70
CA PRO A 28 6.74 -12.92 -19.91
C PRO A 28 5.53 -13.85 -19.95
N THR A 29 5.25 -14.54 -18.84
CA THR A 29 4.16 -15.52 -18.76
C THR A 29 2.78 -14.88 -18.90
N PHE A 30 2.57 -13.70 -18.32
CA PHE A 30 1.30 -12.98 -18.44
C PHE A 30 1.07 -12.49 -19.86
N PHE A 31 2.12 -12.05 -20.56
CA PHE A 31 2.01 -11.67 -21.96
C PHE A 31 1.70 -12.88 -22.85
N GLU A 32 2.39 -14.01 -22.67
CA GLU A 32 2.14 -15.25 -23.43
C GLU A 32 0.72 -15.80 -23.24
N GLN A 33 0.15 -15.62 -22.04
CA GLN A 33 -1.22 -16.02 -21.72
C GLN A 33 -2.28 -14.99 -22.16
N GLY A 34 -1.87 -13.87 -22.76
CA GLY A 34 -2.79 -12.86 -23.27
C GLY A 34 -3.48 -12.03 -22.18
N TYR A 35 -2.85 -11.84 -21.02
CA TYR A 35 -3.41 -11.06 -19.91
C TYR A 35 -3.29 -9.54 -20.07
N GLN A 36 -2.76 -9.07 -21.20
CA GLN A 36 -2.72 -7.64 -21.52
C GLN A 36 -4.16 -7.11 -21.66
N THR A 37 -4.54 -6.14 -20.82
CA THR A 37 -5.94 -5.70 -20.71
C THR A 37 -6.31 -4.55 -21.64
N VAL A 38 -5.35 -3.95 -22.35
CA VAL A 38 -5.58 -2.83 -23.26
C VAL A 38 -5.10 -3.16 -24.67
N GLU A 39 -5.84 -2.68 -25.67
CA GLU A 39 -5.52 -2.90 -27.08
C GLU A 39 -4.26 -2.14 -27.51
N ASN A 40 -4.15 -0.87 -27.11
CA ASN A 40 -2.99 -0.02 -27.42
C ASN A 40 -2.30 0.46 -26.13
N PRO A 41 -1.28 -0.25 -25.63
CA PRO A 41 -0.54 0.14 -24.43
C PRO A 41 0.16 1.49 -24.50
N ALA A 42 0.45 2.01 -25.70
CA ALA A 42 1.14 3.29 -25.83
C ALA A 42 0.23 4.51 -25.62
N ASP A 43 -1.10 4.33 -25.71
CA ASP A 43 -2.07 5.42 -25.64
C ASP A 43 -2.11 6.10 -24.25
N PRO A 44 -1.74 7.40 -24.12
CA PRO A 44 -1.78 8.13 -22.85
C PRO A 44 -3.17 8.22 -22.25
N THR A 45 -4.24 8.09 -23.05
CA THR A 45 -5.63 8.09 -22.56
C THR A 45 -5.91 6.92 -21.61
N ASN A 46 -5.17 5.80 -21.72
CA ASN A 46 -5.26 4.70 -20.76
C ASN A 46 -5.01 5.19 -19.33
N SER A 47 -4.01 6.05 -19.12
CA SER A 47 -3.71 6.60 -17.79
C SER A 47 -4.90 7.37 -17.21
N LEU A 48 -5.60 8.14 -18.05
CA LEU A 48 -6.78 8.91 -17.63
C LEU A 48 -7.96 8.01 -17.29
N LEU A 49 -8.20 6.96 -18.10
CA LEU A 49 -9.24 5.98 -17.83
C LEU A 49 -9.00 5.27 -16.49
N TYR A 50 -7.75 4.90 -16.20
CA TYR A 50 -7.40 4.26 -14.93
C TYR A 50 -7.48 5.21 -13.74
N ILE A 51 -7.06 6.48 -13.88
CA ILE A 51 -7.29 7.49 -12.83
C ILE A 51 -8.80 7.63 -12.55
N GLY A 52 -9.62 7.68 -13.60
CA GLY A 52 -11.08 7.69 -13.47
C GLY A 52 -11.61 6.45 -12.74
N ALA A 53 -11.12 5.26 -13.10
CA ALA A 53 -11.48 4.00 -12.44
C ALA A 53 -11.09 4.00 -10.96
N ILE A 54 -9.89 4.49 -10.60
CA ILE A 54 -9.46 4.65 -9.21
C ILE A 54 -10.42 5.57 -8.46
N ILE A 55 -10.77 6.73 -9.02
CA ILE A 55 -11.70 7.67 -8.38
C ILE A 55 -13.08 7.01 -8.16
N VAL A 56 -13.59 6.28 -9.15
CA VAL A 56 -14.87 5.55 -9.04
C VAL A 56 -14.81 4.49 -7.95
N MET A 57 -13.73 3.69 -7.91
CA MET A 57 -13.56 2.65 -6.89
C MET A 57 -13.40 3.24 -5.49
N THR A 58 -12.68 4.34 -5.34
CA THR A 58 -12.56 5.07 -4.07
C THR A 58 -13.92 5.62 -3.64
N ALA A 59 -14.68 6.22 -4.55
CA ALA A 59 -16.03 6.71 -4.24
C ALA A 59 -16.97 5.57 -3.82
N PHE A 60 -16.89 4.42 -4.49
CA PHE A 60 -17.62 3.20 -4.11
C PHE A 60 -17.24 2.74 -2.69
N MET A 61 -15.94 2.70 -2.38
CA MET A 61 -15.44 2.29 -1.07
C MET A 61 -15.91 3.25 0.05
N LEU A 62 -15.79 4.57 -0.18
CA LEU A 62 -16.29 5.58 0.76
C LEU A 62 -17.80 5.51 0.95
N ALA A 63 -18.57 5.23 -0.11
CA ALA A 63 -20.00 5.01 0.00
C ALA A 63 -20.30 3.77 0.83
N ALA A 64 -19.59 2.66 0.60
CA ALA A 64 -19.77 1.43 1.37
C ALA A 64 -19.47 1.63 2.86
N PHE A 65 -18.42 2.37 3.22
CA PHE A 65 -18.14 2.75 4.62
C PHE A 65 -19.24 3.63 5.21
N LYS A 66 -19.75 4.60 4.45
CA LYS A 66 -20.84 5.45 4.90
C LYS A 66 -22.13 4.68 5.24
N TYR A 67 -22.30 3.48 4.69
CA TYR A 67 -23.46 2.61 4.94
C TYR A 67 -23.11 1.42 5.86
N ASP A 68 -21.97 1.45 6.55
CA ASP A 68 -21.49 0.40 7.47
C ASP A 68 -21.45 -1.00 6.82
N LEU A 69 -21.07 -1.05 5.53
CA LEU A 69 -21.01 -2.29 4.74
C LEU A 69 -19.64 -2.97 4.87
N ASP A 70 -19.06 -3.02 6.06
CA ASP A 70 -17.69 -3.50 6.30
C ASP A 70 -17.48 -4.95 5.84
N GLN A 71 -18.47 -5.81 6.09
CA GLN A 71 -18.44 -7.20 5.63
C GLN A 71 -18.44 -7.30 4.10
N LEU A 72 -19.14 -6.41 3.40
CA LEU A 72 -19.14 -6.36 1.93
C LEU A 72 -17.76 -5.95 1.43
N ILE A 73 -17.15 -4.92 2.01
CA ILE A 73 -15.82 -4.44 1.64
C ILE A 73 -14.78 -5.54 1.85
N ARG A 74 -14.81 -6.18 3.03
CA ARG A 74 -13.93 -7.32 3.34
C ARG A 74 -14.10 -8.46 2.34
N LEU A 75 -15.33 -8.84 2.01
CA LEU A 75 -15.61 -9.91 1.05
C LEU A 75 -15.13 -9.55 -0.36
N VAL A 76 -15.39 -8.31 -0.81
CA VAL A 76 -14.93 -7.82 -2.12
C VAL A 76 -13.41 -7.88 -2.20
N ILE A 77 -12.70 -7.43 -1.15
CA ILE A 77 -11.24 -7.39 -1.20
C ILE A 77 -10.62 -8.78 -1.08
N VAL A 78 -11.16 -9.66 -0.23
CA VAL A 78 -10.73 -11.08 -0.21
C VAL A 78 -10.98 -11.75 -1.57
N PHE A 79 -12.14 -11.49 -2.18
CA PHE A 79 -12.47 -12.07 -3.48
C PHE A 79 -11.50 -11.59 -4.57
N THR A 80 -11.23 -10.29 -4.65
CA THR A 80 -10.25 -9.75 -5.61
C THR A 80 -8.84 -10.25 -5.31
N SER A 81 -8.49 -10.44 -4.03
CA SER A 81 -7.22 -11.07 -3.61
C SER A 81 -7.10 -12.50 -4.14
N GLY A 82 -8.14 -13.32 -3.96
CA GLY A 82 -8.19 -14.69 -4.50
C GLY A 82 -8.15 -14.71 -6.03
N LEU A 83 -8.83 -13.78 -6.69
CA LEU A 83 -8.83 -13.66 -8.15
C LEU A 83 -7.44 -13.26 -8.69
N LEU A 84 -6.76 -12.31 -8.07
CA LEU A 84 -5.37 -11.97 -8.45
C LEU A 84 -4.40 -13.10 -8.15
N ALA A 85 -4.54 -13.78 -7.01
CA ALA A 85 -3.75 -14.96 -6.70
C ALA A 85 -3.97 -16.07 -7.76
N TRP A 86 -5.19 -16.23 -8.26
CA TRP A 86 -5.48 -17.15 -9.35
C TRP A 86 -4.74 -16.78 -10.64
N TYR A 87 -4.70 -15.52 -11.06
CA TYR A 87 -3.90 -15.10 -12.23
C TYR A 87 -2.43 -15.48 -12.06
N VAL A 88 -1.86 -15.24 -10.88
CA VAL A 88 -0.46 -15.59 -10.60
C VAL A 88 -0.23 -17.10 -10.63
N PHE A 89 -1.07 -17.88 -9.94
CA PHE A 89 -0.91 -19.34 -9.90
C PHE A 89 -1.21 -20.00 -11.24
N ALA A 90 -2.20 -19.51 -12.00
CA ALA A 90 -2.52 -20.02 -13.33
C ALA A 90 -1.39 -19.75 -14.34
N ALA A 91 -0.65 -18.66 -14.17
CA ALA A 91 0.54 -18.39 -14.98
C ALA A 91 1.72 -19.32 -14.67
N LEU A 92 1.90 -19.67 -13.39
CA LEU A 92 3.07 -20.43 -12.94
C LEU A 92 2.84 -21.94 -12.89
N ILE A 93 1.59 -22.40 -12.71
CA ILE A 93 1.24 -23.80 -12.46
C ILE A 93 0.39 -24.32 -13.62
N PRO A 94 0.89 -25.27 -14.43
CA PRO A 94 0.15 -25.81 -15.57
C PRO A 94 -1.17 -26.51 -15.20
N ASN A 95 -1.31 -26.98 -13.96
CA ASN A 95 -2.51 -27.65 -13.48
C ASN A 95 -3.52 -26.64 -12.93
N ALA A 96 -4.59 -26.39 -13.71
CA ALA A 96 -5.65 -25.45 -13.36
C ALA A 96 -6.34 -25.75 -12.02
N LEU A 97 -6.55 -27.02 -11.66
CA LEU A 97 -7.19 -27.39 -10.39
C LEU A 97 -6.30 -27.04 -9.20
N VAL A 98 -4.98 -27.21 -9.34
CA VAL A 98 -4.01 -26.83 -8.30
C VAL A 98 -3.96 -25.30 -8.17
N ALA A 99 -3.95 -24.57 -9.28
CA ALA A 99 -3.96 -23.11 -9.27
C ALA A 99 -5.21 -22.54 -8.58
N VAL A 100 -6.39 -23.11 -8.88
CA VAL A 100 -7.66 -22.75 -8.22
C VAL A 100 -7.65 -23.14 -6.74
N GLY A 101 -7.12 -24.31 -6.40
CA GLY A 101 -7.00 -24.74 -5.00
C GLY A 101 -6.12 -23.81 -4.17
N LEU A 102 -4.98 -23.38 -4.72
CA LEU A 102 -4.06 -22.45 -4.05
C LEU A 102 -4.63 -21.04 -3.93
N SER A 103 -5.30 -20.52 -4.97
CA SER A 103 -5.93 -19.20 -4.89
C SER A 103 -7.10 -19.18 -3.90
N ALA A 104 -7.89 -20.25 -3.85
CA ALA A 104 -8.93 -20.44 -2.85
C ALA A 104 -8.33 -20.55 -1.44
N ALA A 105 -7.19 -21.22 -1.29
CA ALA A 105 -6.49 -21.29 0.00
C ALA A 105 -6.01 -19.92 0.49
N VAL A 106 -5.50 -19.05 -0.40
CA VAL A 106 -5.14 -17.66 -0.07
C VAL A 106 -6.38 -16.88 0.40
N ALA A 107 -7.49 -16.96 -0.35
CA ALA A 107 -8.73 -16.27 0.02
C ALA A 107 -9.29 -16.78 1.37
N LEU A 108 -9.30 -18.10 1.58
CA LEU A 108 -9.75 -18.71 2.84
C LEU A 108 -8.84 -18.34 4.01
N ALA A 109 -7.52 -18.30 3.81
CA ALA A 109 -6.58 -17.89 4.84
C ALA A 109 -6.84 -16.44 5.28
N LEU A 110 -7.09 -15.52 4.34
CA LEU A 110 -7.45 -14.13 4.66
C LEU A 110 -8.81 -13.99 5.39
N LEU A 111 -9.76 -14.90 5.14
CA LEU A 111 -11.06 -14.89 5.83
C LEU A 111 -10.98 -15.43 7.24
N VAL A 112 -10.30 -16.57 7.41
CA VAL A 112 -10.34 -17.36 8.64
C VAL A 112 -9.19 -16.98 9.59
N TYR A 113 -8.05 -16.57 9.05
CA TYR A 113 -6.83 -16.36 9.83
C TYR A 113 -5.96 -15.19 9.29
N PRO A 114 -6.45 -13.93 9.44
CA PRO A 114 -5.77 -12.74 8.94
C PRO A 114 -4.63 -12.29 9.86
N GLU A 115 -3.62 -13.14 10.06
CA GLU A 115 -2.38 -12.73 10.73
C GLU A 115 -1.50 -11.87 9.82
N TRP A 116 -0.62 -11.05 10.41
CA TRP A 116 0.21 -10.09 9.67
C TRP A 116 0.99 -10.73 8.52
N TYR A 117 1.57 -11.91 8.73
CA TYR A 117 2.36 -12.60 7.71
C TYR A 117 1.50 -13.20 6.60
N VAL A 118 0.22 -13.54 6.88
CA VAL A 118 -0.74 -13.99 5.87
C VAL A 118 -1.14 -12.80 4.99
N ILE A 119 -1.44 -11.67 5.63
CA ILE A 119 -1.78 -10.41 4.96
C ILE A 119 -0.61 -9.95 4.09
N ASP A 120 0.61 -9.91 4.63
CA ASP A 120 1.81 -9.48 3.91
C ASP A 120 2.19 -10.43 2.79
N ALA A 121 2.09 -11.75 2.98
CA ALA A 121 2.35 -12.73 1.93
C ALA A 121 1.33 -12.62 0.79
N ALA A 122 0.03 -12.51 1.12
CA ALA A 122 -1.02 -12.31 0.13
C ALA A 122 -0.86 -10.97 -0.59
N GLY A 123 -0.58 -9.89 0.15
CA GLY A 123 -0.32 -8.57 -0.39
C GLY A 123 0.90 -8.54 -1.30
N THR A 124 1.99 -9.20 -0.91
CA THR A 124 3.19 -9.33 -1.76
C THR A 124 2.88 -10.09 -3.06
N LEU A 125 2.14 -11.20 -2.98
CA LEU A 125 1.71 -11.99 -4.14
C LEU A 125 0.82 -11.15 -5.08
N MET A 126 -0.19 -10.50 -4.52
CA MET A 126 -1.10 -9.62 -5.26
C MET A 126 -0.36 -8.44 -5.86
N GLY A 127 0.59 -7.85 -5.13
CA GLY A 127 1.37 -6.72 -5.58
C GLY A 127 2.25 -7.07 -6.77
N ALA A 128 2.92 -8.23 -6.73
CA ALA A 128 3.68 -8.76 -7.86
C ALA A 128 2.79 -9.00 -9.09
N GLY A 129 1.64 -9.66 -8.91
CA GLY A 129 0.68 -9.93 -9.98
C GLY A 129 0.08 -8.66 -10.57
N ALA A 130 -0.40 -7.73 -9.74
CA ALA A 130 -0.95 -6.46 -10.18
C ALA A 130 0.10 -5.62 -10.91
N ALA A 131 1.31 -5.50 -10.37
CA ALA A 131 2.37 -4.73 -11.01
C ALA A 131 2.79 -5.35 -12.36
N ALA A 132 2.79 -6.68 -12.50
CA ALA A 132 3.02 -7.34 -13.78
C ALA A 132 1.90 -7.06 -14.78
N LEU A 133 0.62 -7.20 -14.38
CA LEU A 133 -0.54 -6.90 -15.23
C LEU A 133 -0.54 -5.46 -15.71
N PHE A 134 -0.31 -4.50 -14.81
CA PHE A 134 -0.19 -3.11 -15.17
C PHE A 134 1.06 -2.84 -16.01
N GLY A 135 2.18 -3.49 -15.71
CA GLY A 135 3.43 -3.34 -16.45
C GLY A 135 3.34 -3.75 -17.91
N ILE A 136 2.64 -4.84 -18.22
CA ILE A 136 2.40 -5.25 -19.62
C ILE A 136 1.27 -4.46 -20.30
N SER A 137 0.39 -3.83 -19.52
CA SER A 137 -0.77 -3.09 -20.05
C SER A 137 -0.49 -1.60 -20.25
N PHE A 138 0.45 -1.01 -19.50
CA PHE A 138 0.85 0.38 -19.69
C PHE A 138 2.21 0.46 -20.35
N GLY A 139 2.23 1.03 -21.56
CA GLY A 139 3.46 1.46 -22.22
C GLY A 139 4.20 2.51 -21.40
N LEU A 140 5.40 2.84 -21.86
CA LEU A 140 6.32 3.74 -21.15
C LEU A 140 5.69 5.12 -20.88
N LEU A 141 5.04 5.72 -21.88
CA LEU A 141 4.40 7.04 -21.73
C LEU A 141 3.22 6.99 -20.74
N PRO A 142 2.22 6.09 -20.88
CA PRO A 142 1.13 5.99 -19.92
C PRO A 142 1.59 5.69 -18.49
N ALA A 143 2.59 4.81 -18.31
CA ALA A 143 3.14 4.51 -17.00
C ALA A 143 3.76 5.76 -16.35
N ILE A 144 4.60 6.52 -17.07
CA ILE A 144 5.20 7.76 -16.58
C ILE A 144 4.12 8.78 -16.20
N VAL A 145 3.10 8.96 -17.04
CA VAL A 145 1.99 9.89 -16.78
C VAL A 145 1.22 9.48 -15.53
N LEU A 146 0.81 8.21 -15.43
CA LEU A 146 0.08 7.68 -14.29
C LEU A 146 0.85 7.88 -12.98
N LEU A 147 2.11 7.44 -12.93
CA LEU A 147 2.95 7.54 -11.74
C LEU A 147 3.22 8.99 -11.33
N SER A 148 3.40 9.89 -12.31
CA SER A 148 3.60 11.31 -12.07
C SER A 148 2.35 11.97 -11.49
N VAL A 149 1.17 11.67 -12.03
CA VAL A 149 -0.10 12.20 -11.50
C VAL A 149 -0.34 11.71 -10.08
N LEU A 150 -0.13 10.42 -9.80
CA LEU A 150 -0.27 9.87 -8.46
C LEU A 150 0.73 10.48 -7.47
N ALA A 151 1.98 10.67 -7.88
CA ALA A 151 2.99 11.36 -7.07
C ALA A 151 2.57 12.81 -6.77
N ILE A 152 2.12 13.56 -7.77
CA ILE A 152 1.67 14.96 -7.58
C ILE A 152 0.47 15.00 -6.63
N TYR A 153 -0.50 14.09 -6.80
CA TYR A 153 -1.65 13.99 -5.93
C TYR A 153 -1.26 13.73 -4.47
N ASP A 154 -0.37 12.77 -4.22
CA ASP A 154 0.12 12.45 -2.88
C ASP A 154 0.88 13.63 -2.24
N ALA A 155 1.75 14.30 -3.01
CA ALA A 155 2.44 15.50 -2.55
C ALA A 155 1.48 16.62 -2.14
N ILE A 156 0.42 16.86 -2.94
CA ILE A 156 -0.59 17.86 -2.62
C ILE A 156 -1.39 17.44 -1.38
N SER A 157 -1.77 16.16 -1.30
CA SER A 157 -2.53 15.61 -0.18
C SER A 157 -1.79 15.77 1.15
N VAL A 158 -0.50 15.43 1.18
CA VAL A 158 0.31 15.47 2.40
C VAL A 158 0.74 16.89 2.77
N TYR A 159 1.29 17.67 1.83
CA TYR A 159 1.89 18.96 2.18
C TYR A 159 0.90 20.12 2.18
N LYS A 160 -0.17 20.05 1.39
CA LYS A 160 -1.11 21.16 1.24
C LYS A 160 -2.39 20.94 2.01
N THR A 161 -3.08 19.82 1.77
CA THR A 161 -4.42 19.61 2.35
C THR A 161 -4.37 18.91 3.70
N LYS A 162 -3.28 18.21 4.03
CA LYS A 162 -3.11 17.43 5.28
C LYS A 162 -4.23 16.42 5.55
N HIS A 163 -5.07 16.13 4.57
CA HIS A 163 -6.29 15.32 4.71
C HIS A 163 -6.00 13.86 5.10
N MET A 164 -4.75 13.39 4.92
CA MET A 164 -4.28 12.08 5.39
C MET A 164 -4.09 12.02 6.92
N LEU A 165 -3.94 13.18 7.59
CA LEU A 165 -3.81 13.26 9.06
C LEU A 165 -5.17 13.23 9.76
N ASP A 166 -6.23 13.66 9.08
CA ASP A 166 -7.60 13.77 9.63
C ASP A 166 -8.45 12.50 9.41
N LEU A 167 -7.95 11.51 8.64
CA LEU A 167 -8.65 10.25 8.32
C LEU A 167 -8.28 9.07 9.25
N ALA A 168 -7.50 9.33 10.30
CA ALA A 168 -6.92 8.30 11.16
C ALA A 168 -7.93 7.56 12.07
N GLU A 169 -9.20 7.97 12.12
CA GLU A 169 -10.19 7.42 13.05
C GLU A 169 -11.08 6.29 12.49
N GLY A 170 -11.06 6.01 11.17
CA GLY A 170 -12.10 5.13 10.57
C GLY A 170 -11.64 3.90 9.77
N VAL A 171 -10.33 3.65 9.59
CA VAL A 171 -9.85 2.65 8.59
C VAL A 171 -8.99 1.53 9.23
N MET A 172 -8.79 1.52 10.55
CA MET A 172 -7.88 0.56 11.18
C MET A 172 -8.48 -0.83 11.49
N ASP A 173 -9.80 -1.02 11.40
CA ASP A 173 -10.44 -2.25 11.94
C ASP A 173 -10.65 -3.37 10.90
N LEU A 174 -10.37 -3.12 9.63
CA LEU A 174 -10.88 -3.99 8.55
C LEU A 174 -9.99 -5.19 8.19
N ARG A 175 -8.76 -5.26 8.73
CA ARG A 175 -7.80 -6.37 8.52
C ARG A 175 -7.64 -6.82 7.05
N ILE A 176 -7.49 -5.85 6.15
CA ILE A 176 -7.50 -6.10 4.70
C ILE A 176 -6.07 -6.01 4.12
N PRO A 177 -5.68 -6.87 3.15
CA PRO A 177 -4.39 -6.79 2.43
C PRO A 177 -4.29 -5.59 1.47
N VAL A 178 -4.72 -4.40 1.90
CA VAL A 178 -4.46 -3.12 1.24
C VAL A 178 -3.33 -2.37 1.96
N VAL A 179 -3.04 -2.74 3.21
CA VAL A 179 -1.96 -2.19 4.03
C VAL A 179 -1.03 -3.34 4.44
N LEU A 180 0.26 -3.18 4.18
CA LEU A 180 1.32 -4.09 4.63
C LEU A 180 1.69 -3.75 6.08
N ILE A 181 1.88 -4.78 6.88
CA ILE A 181 2.05 -4.69 8.33
C ILE A 181 3.44 -5.20 8.68
N ILE A 182 4.35 -4.27 8.96
CA ILE A 182 5.76 -4.56 9.20
C ILE A 182 6.01 -4.56 10.71
N PRO A 183 6.06 -5.73 11.36
CA PRO A 183 6.27 -5.78 12.79
C PRO A 183 7.71 -5.42 13.16
N THR A 184 7.90 -4.79 14.32
CA THR A 184 9.20 -4.49 14.92
C THR A 184 9.83 -5.73 15.56
N THR A 185 9.00 -6.74 15.88
CA THR A 185 9.40 -8.05 16.45
C THR A 185 8.62 -9.20 15.79
N LEU A 186 9.27 -10.34 15.55
CA LEU A 186 8.65 -11.49 14.86
C LEU A 186 7.58 -12.23 15.70
N SER A 187 7.48 -11.93 16.99
CA SER A 187 6.47 -12.46 17.91
C SER A 187 5.18 -11.64 17.92
N TYR A 188 5.10 -10.58 17.12
CA TYR A 188 3.90 -9.78 16.98
C TYR A 188 2.73 -10.63 16.44
N SER A 189 1.57 -10.55 17.09
CA SER A 189 0.30 -11.13 16.62
C SER A 189 -0.73 -10.02 16.60
N ILE A 190 -1.44 -9.88 15.47
CA ILE A 190 -2.54 -8.91 15.35
C ILE A 190 -3.72 -9.36 16.21
N LEU A 191 -3.94 -10.68 16.27
CA LEU A 191 -5.06 -11.26 17.02
C LEU A 191 -4.94 -11.01 18.52
N ASP A 192 -3.73 -11.07 19.07
CA ASP A 192 -3.48 -10.82 20.50
C ASP A 192 -3.56 -9.32 20.84
N ASP A 193 -3.05 -8.44 19.97
CA ASP A 193 -3.10 -6.98 20.11
C ASP A 193 -4.53 -6.43 20.13
N GLU A 194 -5.44 -7.08 19.40
CA GLU A 194 -6.86 -6.72 19.32
C GLU A 194 -7.66 -7.35 20.47
N PHE A 195 -7.38 -8.61 20.83
CA PHE A 195 -7.95 -9.22 22.04
C PHE A 195 -7.63 -8.39 23.28
N ALA A 196 -6.40 -7.84 23.38
CA ALA A 196 -6.03 -6.92 24.45
C ALA A 196 -6.82 -5.59 24.40
N ARG A 197 -7.08 -5.02 23.20
CA ARG A 197 -7.90 -3.82 23.04
C ARG A 197 -9.38 -4.07 23.39
N ASP A 198 -9.98 -5.14 22.86
CA ASP A 198 -11.35 -5.55 23.17
C ASP A 198 -11.53 -5.86 24.65
N THR A 199 -10.56 -6.52 25.31
CA THR A 199 -10.64 -6.78 26.76
C THR A 199 -10.48 -5.53 27.63
N ASN A 200 -9.77 -4.50 27.15
CA ASN A 200 -9.66 -3.22 27.85
C ASN A 200 -10.93 -2.37 27.67
N GLU A 201 -11.60 -2.43 26.51
CA GLU A 201 -12.90 -1.77 26.31
C GLU A 201 -14.05 -2.49 27.05
N ILE A 202 -13.97 -3.80 27.24
CA ILE A 202 -14.92 -4.58 28.05
C ILE A 202 -14.59 -4.47 29.58
N GLY A 203 -13.41 -3.97 29.94
CA GLY A 203 -12.93 -3.83 31.31
C GLY A 203 -13.42 -2.58 32.06
N ASP A 204 -13.94 -1.57 31.35
CA ASP A 204 -14.51 -0.34 31.95
C ASP A 204 -16.04 -0.43 32.17
N GLY A 205 -16.60 -1.64 32.11
CA GLY A 205 -18.01 -1.94 32.36
C GLY A 205 -18.20 -3.04 33.41
N GLU A 206 -18.44 -2.61 34.65
CA GLU A 206 -19.08 -3.39 35.74
C GLU A 206 -18.24 -4.46 36.47
N ASN A 207 -17.68 -4.06 37.62
CA ASN A 207 -17.97 -4.68 38.92
C ASN A 207 -17.38 -3.79 40.02
N ALA A 208 -17.98 -3.58 41.17
CA ALA A 208 -19.32 -3.82 41.68
C ALA A 208 -19.37 -2.96 42.94
N THR A 209 -20.56 -2.46 43.23
CA THR A 209 -20.96 -1.96 44.55
C THR A 209 -20.46 -2.88 45.65
N ASP A 210 -19.68 -2.37 46.60
CA ASP A 210 -19.69 -2.89 47.96
C ASP A 210 -20.18 -1.77 48.89
N GLU A 211 -21.23 -2.11 49.61
CA GLU A 211 -22.04 -1.22 50.41
C GLU A 211 -21.26 -0.78 51.66
N GLY A 212 -21.27 0.52 51.92
CA GLY A 212 -20.66 1.09 53.11
C GLY A 212 -21.14 2.51 53.37
N GLU A 213 -22.44 2.70 53.54
CA GLU A 213 -23.00 3.94 54.11
C GLU A 213 -23.32 3.76 55.61
N PRO A 214 -23.58 4.83 56.39
CA PRO A 214 -23.43 6.27 56.11
C PRO A 214 -22.79 7.06 57.28
N ALA A 215 -22.46 8.36 57.07
CA ALA A 215 -22.83 9.45 58.00
C ALA A 215 -22.35 10.85 57.56
N ALA A 216 -23.34 11.70 57.30
CA ALA A 216 -23.49 13.08 57.80
C ALA A 216 -22.61 14.23 57.25
N ALA A 217 -23.24 15.06 56.40
CA ALA A 217 -23.84 16.36 56.75
C ALA A 217 -23.36 17.60 55.96
N ALA A 218 -24.39 18.38 55.56
CA ALA A 218 -24.43 19.79 55.16
C ALA A 218 -23.86 20.11 53.76
N GLY A 219 -24.56 20.76 52.83
CA GLY A 219 -25.79 21.57 52.88
C GLY A 219 -25.55 22.81 52.01
N GLY A 220 -26.53 23.21 51.18
CA GLY A 220 -26.53 24.54 50.54
C GLY A 220 -27.07 24.55 49.11
N ASP A 221 -28.30 25.04 48.98
CA ASP A 221 -28.99 25.43 47.76
C ASP A 221 -28.23 26.50 46.95
N THR A 222 -28.51 26.63 45.65
CA THR A 222 -29.06 27.84 44.99
C THR A 222 -29.11 27.67 43.46
N GLU A 223 -30.31 27.85 42.90
CA GLU A 223 -30.62 28.00 41.47
C GLU A 223 -30.04 29.32 40.90
N THR A 224 -29.66 29.38 39.61
CA THR A 224 -30.00 30.49 38.66
C THR A 224 -29.46 30.19 37.25
N GLU A 225 -30.28 30.52 36.25
CA GLU A 225 -30.14 30.37 34.80
C GLU A 225 -29.06 31.24 34.09
N THR A 226 -28.81 30.83 32.84
CA THR A 226 -28.58 31.59 31.58
C THR A 226 -27.24 32.29 31.22
N THR A 227 -26.68 31.77 30.11
CA THR A 227 -26.08 32.42 28.93
C THR A 227 -24.66 33.02 28.92
N ALA A 228 -23.93 32.58 27.87
CA ALA A 228 -22.98 33.29 27.01
C ALA A 228 -21.48 33.30 27.34
N VAL A 229 -20.75 32.52 26.52
CA VAL A 229 -19.49 32.84 25.80
C VAL A 229 -18.45 33.71 26.52
N ALA A 230 -17.33 33.10 26.92
CA ALA A 230 -15.97 33.57 26.62
C ALA A 230 -14.92 32.55 27.13
N ASP A 231 -13.99 32.22 26.24
CA ASP A 231 -12.60 31.84 26.46
C ASP A 231 -12.23 31.07 27.73
N THR A 232 -11.91 29.80 27.53
CA THR A 232 -10.87 29.16 28.32
C THR A 232 -9.96 28.43 27.36
N ASP A 233 -8.82 29.06 27.11
CA ASP A 233 -7.61 28.44 26.57
C ASP A 233 -7.40 27.11 27.30
N THR A 234 -7.78 26.04 26.62
CA THR A 234 -7.29 24.70 26.91
C THR A 234 -6.35 24.41 25.76
N ASP A 235 -5.09 24.81 25.97
CA ASP A 235 -3.94 24.12 25.41
C ASP A 235 -4.22 22.63 25.56
N THR A 236 -4.80 22.04 24.52
CA THR A 236 -4.65 20.62 24.26
C THR A 236 -3.25 20.51 23.70
N ASP A 237 -2.30 20.60 24.64
CA ASP A 237 -1.07 19.83 24.56
C ASP A 237 -1.49 18.50 23.94
N THR A 238 -0.99 18.30 22.73
CA THR A 238 -0.89 17.00 22.11
C THR A 238 -0.22 16.13 23.17
N ASP A 239 -1.04 15.49 24.00
CA ASP A 239 -0.62 14.36 24.79
C ASP A 239 -0.12 13.38 23.75
N GLU A 240 1.21 13.41 23.63
CA GLU A 240 2.06 12.26 23.44
C GLU A 240 1.45 11.12 24.27
N SER A 241 0.42 10.48 23.71
CA SER A 241 0.10 9.11 24.05
C SER A 241 1.41 8.37 23.83
N ASP A 242 1.94 7.97 24.97
CA ASP A 242 3.22 7.35 25.22
C ASP A 242 3.89 6.82 23.95
N SER A 243 5.10 7.31 23.69
CA SER A 243 6.06 6.67 22.78
C SER A 243 6.53 5.30 23.29
N GLY A 244 5.63 4.53 23.90
CA GLY A 244 5.70 3.09 24.07
C GLY A 244 5.53 2.45 22.70
N ASP A 245 6.66 2.02 22.14
CA ASP A 245 6.81 0.98 21.11
C ASP A 245 5.54 0.72 20.27
N ARG A 246 5.32 1.52 19.22
CA ARG A 246 4.47 1.05 18.12
C ARG A 246 5.13 -0.18 17.53
N ASP A 247 4.61 -1.36 17.86
CA ASP A 247 5.20 -2.65 17.51
C ASP A 247 5.03 -3.04 16.03
N ALA A 248 4.40 -2.18 15.22
CA ALA A 248 4.31 -2.34 13.77
C ALA A 248 4.33 -1.00 13.01
N PHE A 249 4.87 -1.05 11.79
CA PHE A 249 4.78 0.02 10.79
C PHE A 249 3.78 -0.39 9.71
N PHE A 250 2.91 0.53 9.31
CA PHE A 250 1.95 0.32 8.24
C PHE A 250 2.42 1.02 6.96
N ILE A 251 2.46 0.30 5.84
CA ILE A 251 2.80 0.85 4.52
C ILE A 251 1.72 0.45 3.53
N GLY A 252 1.24 1.37 2.71
CA GLY A 252 0.25 1.04 1.68
C GLY A 252 0.83 0.04 0.67
N LEU A 253 0.09 -1.02 0.34
CA LEU A 253 0.51 -1.96 -0.71
C LEU A 253 0.72 -1.25 -2.05
N GLY A 254 -0.06 -0.20 -2.32
CA GLY A 254 0.09 0.67 -3.47
C GLY A 254 1.50 1.28 -3.60
N ASP A 255 2.17 1.59 -2.49
CA ASP A 255 3.51 2.20 -2.50
C ASP A 255 4.59 1.23 -3.01
N ALA A 256 4.38 -0.07 -2.83
CA ALA A 256 5.24 -1.10 -3.42
C ALA A 256 4.87 -1.37 -4.89
N VAL A 257 3.57 -1.38 -5.20
CA VAL A 257 3.05 -1.73 -6.53
C VAL A 257 3.32 -0.64 -7.57
N MET A 258 3.00 0.62 -7.27
CA MET A 258 3.07 1.73 -8.23
C MET A 258 4.46 1.92 -8.86
N PRO A 259 5.57 2.03 -8.10
CA PRO A 259 6.89 2.12 -8.72
C PRO A 259 7.27 0.83 -9.48
N THR A 260 6.76 -0.33 -9.04
CA THR A 260 6.99 -1.61 -9.70
C THR A 260 6.30 -1.69 -11.08
N VAL A 261 5.20 -0.97 -11.29
CA VAL A 261 4.60 -0.84 -12.64
C VAL A 261 5.60 -0.28 -13.63
N MET A 262 6.42 0.73 -13.24
CA MET A 262 7.48 1.26 -14.09
C MET A 262 8.60 0.24 -14.33
N VAL A 263 8.96 -0.54 -13.31
CA VAL A 263 9.95 -1.63 -13.44
C VAL A 263 9.46 -2.67 -14.45
N ALA A 264 8.23 -3.15 -14.33
CA ALA A 264 7.65 -4.14 -15.23
C ALA A 264 7.42 -3.59 -16.65
N SER A 265 6.92 -2.35 -16.77
CA SER A 265 6.72 -1.67 -18.05
C SER A 265 8.04 -1.43 -18.78
N SER A 266 9.09 -0.99 -18.08
CA SER A 266 10.42 -0.82 -18.69
C SER A 266 11.07 -2.15 -19.08
N ALA A 267 10.87 -3.22 -18.31
CA ALA A 267 11.32 -4.57 -18.66
C ALA A 267 10.66 -5.09 -19.94
N PHE A 268 9.38 -4.76 -20.14
CA PHE A 268 8.59 -5.25 -21.27
C PHE A 268 8.70 -4.38 -22.54
N PHE A 269 8.62 -3.05 -22.41
CA PHE A 269 8.51 -2.13 -23.54
C PHE A 269 9.82 -1.43 -23.93
N SER A 270 10.86 -1.46 -23.09
CA SER A 270 12.12 -0.82 -23.47
C SER A 270 12.87 -1.62 -24.53
N GLU A 271 13.45 -0.91 -25.50
CA GLU A 271 14.29 -1.50 -26.56
C GLU A 271 15.66 -1.98 -26.04
N ALA A 272 15.99 -1.72 -24.77
CA ALA A 272 17.25 -2.15 -24.18
C ALA A 272 17.37 -3.68 -24.13
N PRO A 273 18.55 -4.26 -24.42
CA PRO A 273 18.75 -5.69 -24.38
C PRO A 273 18.58 -6.25 -22.96
N SER A 274 18.10 -7.49 -22.87
CA SER A 274 18.07 -8.22 -21.60
C SER A 274 19.49 -8.38 -21.03
N LEU A 275 19.61 -8.42 -19.70
CA LEU A 275 20.87 -8.67 -19.00
C LEU A 275 21.30 -10.16 -19.04
N GLY A 276 20.51 -11.04 -19.68
CA GLY A 276 20.84 -12.46 -19.83
C GLY A 276 20.71 -13.30 -18.56
N LEU A 277 19.94 -12.83 -17.57
CA LEU A 277 19.71 -13.56 -16.32
C LEU A 277 18.61 -14.61 -16.51
N GLY A 278 18.97 -15.90 -16.48
CA GLY A 278 18.03 -16.99 -16.76
C GLY A 278 16.81 -17.05 -15.84
N ALA A 279 16.93 -16.58 -14.59
CA ALA A 279 15.81 -16.51 -13.65
C ALA A 279 14.88 -15.31 -13.88
N LEU A 280 15.36 -14.27 -14.56
CA LEU A 280 14.62 -13.03 -14.83
C LEU A 280 14.88 -12.60 -16.29
N PRO A 281 14.32 -13.32 -17.27
CA PRO A 281 14.63 -13.08 -18.69
C PRO A 281 14.18 -11.71 -19.19
N ALA A 282 13.15 -11.11 -18.56
CA ALA A 282 12.67 -9.76 -18.88
C ALA A 282 13.58 -8.64 -18.34
N LEU A 283 14.53 -8.94 -17.44
CA LEU A 283 15.31 -7.90 -16.77
C LEU A 283 16.32 -7.28 -17.74
N ASN A 284 16.13 -5.99 -18.02
CA ASN A 284 17.03 -5.14 -18.80
C ASN A 284 17.63 -4.02 -17.92
N LEU A 285 18.57 -3.26 -18.47
CA LEU A 285 19.24 -2.19 -17.71
C LEU A 285 18.29 -1.07 -17.23
N PRO A 286 17.33 -0.58 -18.04
CA PRO A 286 16.33 0.40 -17.59
C PRO A 286 15.49 -0.09 -16.41
N ALA A 287 15.00 -1.33 -16.45
CA ALA A 287 14.24 -1.91 -15.35
C ALA A 287 15.09 -2.06 -14.09
N LEU A 288 16.34 -2.53 -14.22
CA LEU A 288 17.26 -2.64 -13.07
C LEU A 288 17.52 -1.27 -12.42
N LEU A 289 17.79 -0.24 -13.20
CA LEU A 289 18.00 1.09 -12.64
C LEU A 289 16.71 1.73 -12.12
N ALA A 290 15.54 1.38 -12.66
CA ALA A 290 14.26 1.74 -12.07
C ALA A 290 14.11 1.14 -10.66
N MET A 291 14.43 -0.15 -10.47
CA MET A 291 14.44 -0.81 -9.16
C MET A 291 15.38 -0.08 -8.20
N VAL A 292 16.63 0.18 -8.61
CA VAL A 292 17.62 0.92 -7.80
C VAL A 292 17.11 2.31 -7.45
N GLY A 293 16.47 3.00 -8.40
CA GLY A 293 15.83 4.30 -8.20
C GLY A 293 14.72 4.26 -7.17
N THR A 294 13.85 3.23 -7.20
CA THR A 294 12.81 3.01 -6.18
C THR A 294 13.44 2.83 -4.80
N PHE A 295 14.51 2.04 -4.68
CA PHE A 295 15.21 1.83 -3.40
C PHE A 295 15.93 3.10 -2.91
N ALA A 296 16.46 3.93 -3.81
CA ALA A 296 17.01 5.23 -3.46
C ALA A 296 15.91 6.18 -2.93
N GLY A 297 14.75 6.19 -3.59
CA GLY A 297 13.55 6.90 -3.14
C GLY A 297 13.07 6.42 -1.77
N PHE A 298 12.99 5.11 -1.58
CA PHE A 298 12.63 4.46 -0.31
C PHE A 298 13.60 4.82 0.81
N ALA A 299 14.90 4.79 0.55
CA ALA A 299 15.92 5.20 1.51
C ALA A 299 15.78 6.68 1.90
N GLY A 300 15.50 7.56 0.92
CA GLY A 300 15.21 8.97 1.16
C GLY A 300 13.95 9.20 2.00
N LEU A 301 12.89 8.46 1.70
CA LEU A 301 11.63 8.48 2.45
C LEU A 301 11.86 8.03 3.89
N MET A 302 12.51 6.88 4.07
CA MET A 302 12.78 6.35 5.40
C MET A 302 13.69 7.28 6.21
N TRP A 303 14.65 7.93 5.58
CA TRP A 303 15.47 8.95 6.24
C TRP A 303 14.65 10.16 6.70
N ALA A 304 13.69 10.62 5.90
CA ALA A 304 12.81 11.73 6.27
C ALA A 304 11.85 11.34 7.42
N VAL A 305 11.26 10.13 7.35
CA VAL A 305 10.41 9.55 8.40
C VAL A 305 11.18 9.41 9.71
N MET A 306 12.43 8.96 9.65
CA MET A 306 13.32 8.87 10.83
C MET A 306 13.62 10.22 11.48
N LYS A 307 13.44 11.33 10.76
CA LYS A 307 13.56 12.69 11.31
C LYS A 307 12.25 13.23 11.88
N GLY A 308 11.22 12.40 11.99
CA GLY A 308 9.90 12.79 12.53
C GLY A 308 9.09 13.69 11.58
N ARG A 309 9.43 13.74 10.29
CA ARG A 309 8.73 14.57 9.31
C ARG A 309 7.73 13.71 8.55
N ALA A 310 6.45 14.09 8.57
CA ALA A 310 5.49 13.57 7.61
C ALA A 310 5.98 13.89 6.18
N HIS A 311 5.95 12.89 5.30
CA HIS A 311 6.43 13.01 3.93
C HIS A 311 5.53 12.25 2.99
N ALA A 312 5.31 12.82 1.81
CA ALA A 312 4.64 12.14 0.72
C ALA A 312 5.53 10.99 0.22
N GLY A 313 4.99 9.77 0.22
CA GLY A 313 5.71 8.56 -0.13
C GLY A 313 5.88 8.41 -1.64
N LEU A 314 4.79 8.55 -2.39
CA LEU A 314 4.77 8.30 -3.83
C LEU A 314 5.70 9.23 -4.63
N PRO A 315 5.89 10.52 -4.32
CA PRO A 315 6.87 11.36 -5.00
C PRO A 315 8.29 10.80 -4.99
N LEU A 316 8.75 10.28 -3.85
CA LEU A 316 10.10 9.74 -3.73
C LEU A 316 10.21 8.37 -4.40
N LEU A 317 9.21 7.51 -4.21
CA LEU A 317 9.20 6.16 -4.77
C LEU A 317 9.02 6.14 -6.28
N ASN A 318 7.95 6.78 -6.79
CA ASN A 318 7.66 6.86 -8.21
C ASN A 318 8.67 7.75 -8.93
N GLY A 319 9.05 8.88 -8.34
CA GLY A 319 10.08 9.77 -8.89
C GLY A 319 11.45 9.07 -8.99
N GLY A 320 11.80 8.28 -7.97
CA GLY A 320 12.98 7.42 -7.98
C GLY A 320 12.91 6.37 -9.09
N ALA A 321 11.78 5.66 -9.22
CA ALA A 321 11.57 4.66 -10.27
C ALA A 321 11.70 5.24 -11.68
N ILE A 322 11.01 6.36 -11.95
CA ILE A 322 11.04 7.06 -13.24
C ILE A 322 12.46 7.59 -13.53
N GLY A 323 13.09 8.24 -12.54
CA GLY A 323 14.44 8.76 -12.70
C GLY A 323 15.47 7.67 -12.98
N GLY A 324 15.41 6.57 -12.22
CA GLY A 324 16.23 5.38 -12.43
C GLY A 324 16.02 4.75 -13.80
N TYR A 325 14.77 4.60 -14.23
CA TYR A 325 14.41 4.14 -15.56
C TYR A 325 15.03 5.01 -16.66
N LEU A 326 14.83 6.33 -16.61
CA LEU A 326 15.33 7.24 -17.64
C LEU A 326 16.85 7.25 -17.72
N VAL A 327 17.53 7.22 -16.58
CA VAL A 327 19.00 7.08 -16.54
C VAL A 327 19.40 5.75 -17.17
N GLY A 328 18.73 4.64 -16.84
CA GLY A 328 19.02 3.33 -17.40
C GLY A 328 18.78 3.25 -18.90
N ALA A 329 17.74 3.89 -19.41
CA ALA A 329 17.45 3.99 -20.83
C ALA A 329 18.56 4.74 -21.58
N VAL A 330 18.98 5.90 -21.07
CA VAL A 330 20.07 6.69 -21.69
C VAL A 330 21.39 5.92 -21.66
N VAL A 331 21.72 5.26 -20.54
CA VAL A 331 22.96 4.46 -20.42
C VAL A 331 22.92 3.24 -21.36
N ALA A 332 21.75 2.64 -21.58
CA ALA A 332 21.56 1.55 -22.53
C ALA A 332 21.60 2.01 -24.00
N GLY A 333 21.70 3.31 -24.27
CA GLY A 333 21.72 3.87 -25.62
C GLY A 333 20.32 4.04 -26.25
N VAL A 334 19.25 3.93 -25.45
CA VAL A 334 17.87 4.16 -25.92
C VAL A 334 17.66 5.66 -26.11
N PRO A 335 17.21 6.14 -27.29
CA PRO A 335 16.91 7.55 -27.50
C PRO A 335 15.85 8.05 -26.52
N LEU A 336 16.01 9.27 -26.02
CA LEU A 336 15.09 9.83 -25.01
C LEU A 336 13.64 9.89 -25.49
N VAL A 337 13.44 10.11 -26.79
CA VAL A 337 12.11 10.08 -27.43
C VAL A 337 11.44 8.70 -27.29
N SER A 338 12.19 7.63 -27.54
CA SER A 338 11.70 6.25 -27.35
C SER A 338 11.53 5.94 -25.87
N ALA A 339 12.48 6.37 -25.02
CA ALA A 339 12.42 6.16 -23.58
C ALA A 339 11.19 6.85 -22.93
N LEU A 340 10.79 8.02 -23.43
CA LEU A 340 9.58 8.69 -22.99
C LEU A 340 8.30 8.10 -23.60
N GLY A 341 8.39 7.10 -24.48
CA GLY A 341 7.26 6.52 -25.20
C GLY A 341 6.64 7.49 -26.21
N LEU A 342 7.38 8.51 -26.67
CA LEU A 342 6.90 9.54 -27.59
C LEU A 342 7.14 9.18 -29.06
N ALA A 343 7.96 8.17 -29.35
CA ALA A 343 8.29 7.75 -30.71
C ALA A 343 7.06 7.47 -31.61
N PRO A 344 5.95 6.87 -31.12
CA PRO A 344 4.76 6.66 -31.96
C PRO A 344 4.00 7.94 -32.36
N TYR A 345 4.33 9.10 -31.78
CA TYR A 345 3.61 10.37 -31.93
C TYR A 345 4.37 11.44 -32.73
N LEU A 346 5.59 11.13 -33.19
CA LEU A 346 6.45 12.03 -33.96
C LEU A 346 6.62 11.51 -35.39
#